data_AF-A0A4R8TD36-F1
#
_entry.id   AF-A0A4R8TD36-F1
#
_cell.length_a   1.000
_cell.length_b   1.000
_cell.length_c   1.000
_cell.angle_alpha   90.00
_cell.angle_beta   90.00
_cell.angle_gamma   90.00
#
_symmetry.space_group_name_H-M   'P 1'
#
loop_
_entity.id
_entity.type
_entity.pdbx_description
1 polymer ?
#
loop_
_entity_poly.entity_id
_entity_poly.type
_entity_poly.pdbx_seq_one_letter_code
_entity_poly.pdbx_strand_id
1 'polypeptide(L)'
;MYSGIIYCMRSLISADIPLNQGSLAPIKIHCPPNTILSPSLKAATVGSNVETPSAPPPQARAPATNLTFGRGGTDGKGEVTKGSGYFETIAGGSGAGPSWDGQSGVHTNVTNTRITDPEVPEKRYPVLLREFSIRRGSGGQGRRRGGDGCIRDIEFRRPMQVSILSERRGIAPYGMAGGGEG
;
A
#
# COMPACT_ATOMS: atom_id res chain seq x y z
N MET A 1 -12.74 5.91 -4.09
CA MET A 1 -13.42 6.83 -3.15
C MET A 1 -14.45 6.09 -2.28
N TYR A 2 -15.61 5.67 -2.82
CA TYR A 2 -16.69 5.05 -2.03
C TYR A 2 -16.26 3.84 -1.18
N SER A 3 -15.46 2.93 -1.75
CA SER A 3 -14.90 1.77 -1.02
C SER A 3 -14.07 2.18 0.21
N GLY A 4 -13.29 3.24 0.11
CA GLY A 4 -12.53 3.78 1.24
C GLY A 4 -13.45 4.31 2.34
N ILE A 5 -14.52 5.04 1.97
CA ILE A 5 -15.48 5.56 2.95
C ILE A 5 -16.14 4.41 3.72
N ILE A 6 -16.58 3.35 3.01
CA ILE A 6 -17.13 2.15 3.63
C ILE A 6 -16.10 1.50 4.58
N TYR A 7 -14.84 1.38 4.14
CA TYR A 7 -13.77 0.82 4.96
C TYR A 7 -13.58 1.59 6.28
N CYS A 8 -13.54 2.92 6.23
CA CYS A 8 -13.40 3.75 7.42
C CYS A 8 -14.63 3.67 8.33
N MET A 9 -15.84 3.72 7.77
CA MET A 9 -17.08 3.53 8.53
C MET A 9 -17.07 2.17 9.26
N ARG A 10 -16.70 1.09 8.57
CA ARG A 10 -16.62 -0.24 9.17
C ARG A 10 -15.55 -0.35 10.26
N SER A 11 -14.44 0.37 10.09
CA SER A 11 -13.33 0.39 11.06
C SER A 11 -13.65 1.21 12.31
N LEU A 12 -14.50 2.24 12.18
CA LEU A 12 -14.93 3.08 13.30
C LEU A 12 -16.16 2.54 14.03
N ILE A 13 -17.03 1.82 13.33
CA ILE A 13 -18.29 1.34 13.89
C ILE A 13 -18.13 -0.09 14.39
N SER A 14 -18.21 -0.24 15.72
CA SER A 14 -18.24 -1.54 16.40
C SER A 14 -19.64 -2.17 16.39
N ALA A 15 -20.26 -2.24 15.21
CA ALA A 15 -21.53 -2.94 14.98
C ALA A 15 -21.42 -3.83 13.74
N ASP A 16 -22.22 -4.89 13.70
CA ASP A 16 -22.26 -5.80 12.56
C ASP A 16 -23.09 -5.18 11.43
N ILE A 17 -22.45 -4.32 10.65
CA ILE A 17 -23.06 -3.63 9.50
C ILE A 17 -22.65 -4.37 8.23
N PRO A 18 -23.61 -4.75 7.36
CA PRO A 18 -23.31 -5.40 6.10
C PRO A 18 -22.51 -4.48 5.17
N LEU A 19 -21.48 -5.04 4.53
CA LEU A 19 -20.57 -4.33 3.63
C LEU A 19 -21.19 -4.18 2.23
N ASN A 20 -22.15 -3.27 2.09
CA ASN A 20 -22.81 -2.99 0.81
C ASN A 20 -23.15 -1.50 0.65
N GLN A 21 -23.70 -1.11 -0.49
CA GLN A 21 -24.06 0.28 -0.79
C GLN A 21 -25.08 0.89 0.18
N GLY A 22 -25.89 0.07 0.85
CA GLY A 22 -26.84 0.53 1.89
C GLY A 22 -26.13 1.21 3.07
N SER A 23 -24.90 0.80 3.39
CA SER A 23 -24.08 1.46 4.43
C SER A 23 -23.72 2.91 4.10
N LEU A 24 -23.81 3.30 2.82
CA LEU A 24 -23.56 4.68 2.36
C LEU A 24 -24.82 5.54 2.32
N ALA A 25 -26.02 4.97 2.44
CA ALA A 25 -27.28 5.71 2.39
C ALA A 25 -27.35 6.92 3.35
N PRO A 26 -26.84 6.87 4.59
CA PRO A 26 -26.86 8.02 5.49
C PRO A 26 -25.74 9.04 5.24
N ILE A 27 -24.81 8.78 4.30
CA ILE A 27 -23.61 9.59 4.10
C ILE A 27 -23.80 10.52 2.91
N LYS A 28 -23.78 11.84 3.16
CA LYS A 28 -23.77 12.85 2.10
C LYS A 28 -22.33 13.14 1.66
N ILE A 29 -21.99 12.77 0.43
CA ILE A 29 -20.63 12.95 -0.11
C ILE A 29 -20.59 14.20 -0.99
N HIS A 30 -19.76 15.16 -0.60
CA HIS A 30 -19.49 16.37 -1.37
C HIS A 30 -18.10 16.28 -2.00
N CYS A 31 -18.03 15.93 -3.29
CA CYS A 31 -16.78 15.82 -4.04
C CYS A 31 -16.87 16.67 -5.32
N PRO A 32 -16.15 17.80 -5.40
CA PRO A 32 -16.12 18.61 -6.60
C PRO A 32 -15.52 17.84 -7.79
N PRO A 33 -15.96 18.13 -9.04
CA PRO A 33 -15.37 17.55 -10.23
C PRO A 33 -13.93 18.02 -10.42
N ASN A 34 -13.15 17.26 -11.20
CA ASN A 34 -11.75 17.55 -11.51
C ASN A 34 -10.83 17.63 -10.27
N THR A 35 -11.13 16.81 -9.26
CA THR A 35 -10.27 16.63 -8.08
C THR A 35 -9.55 15.29 -8.16
N ILE A 36 -8.56 15.06 -7.29
CA ILE A 36 -7.88 13.75 -7.19
C ILE A 36 -8.86 12.60 -6.86
N LEU A 37 -10.00 12.90 -6.23
CA LEU A 37 -11.04 11.95 -5.87
C LEU A 37 -12.17 11.84 -6.92
N SER A 38 -12.30 12.84 -7.79
CA SER A 38 -13.22 12.87 -8.93
C SER A 38 -12.48 13.34 -10.19
N PRO A 39 -11.56 12.51 -10.72
CA PRO A 39 -10.75 12.89 -11.88
C PRO A 39 -11.59 12.90 -13.16
N SER A 40 -11.12 13.60 -14.18
CA SER A 40 -11.76 13.59 -15.50
C SER A 40 -11.57 12.24 -16.20
N LEU A 41 -12.39 11.94 -17.22
CA LEU A 41 -12.28 10.71 -18.02
C LEU A 41 -10.95 10.57 -18.76
N LYS A 42 -10.19 11.66 -18.93
CA LYS A 42 -8.88 11.68 -19.60
C LYS A 42 -7.71 11.48 -18.63
N ALA A 43 -7.95 11.54 -17.32
CA ALA A 43 -6.91 11.42 -16.33
C ALA A 43 -6.51 9.95 -16.11
N ALA A 44 -5.21 9.71 -15.95
CA ALA A 44 -4.71 8.39 -15.57
C ALA A 44 -5.07 8.08 -14.12
N THR A 45 -5.68 6.93 -13.87
CA THR A 45 -6.15 6.51 -12.54
C THR A 45 -5.51 5.20 -12.06
N VAL A 46 -4.62 4.61 -12.87
CA VAL A 46 -3.83 3.43 -12.48
C VAL A 46 -3.02 3.75 -11.22
N GLY A 47 -3.04 2.84 -10.24
CA GLY A 47 -2.34 3.02 -8.95
C GLY A 47 -3.08 3.86 -7.91
N SER A 48 -4.19 4.51 -8.26
CA SER A 48 -4.94 5.39 -7.33
C SER A 48 -5.48 4.68 -6.09
N ASN A 49 -5.76 3.39 -6.14
CA ASN A 49 -6.20 2.62 -4.96
C ASN A 49 -5.08 2.44 -3.93
N VAL A 50 -3.83 2.51 -4.36
CA VAL A 50 -2.61 2.24 -3.56
C VAL A 50 -2.09 3.56 -2.99
N GLU A 51 -2.05 4.60 -3.82
CA GLU A 51 -1.51 5.93 -3.47
C GLU A 51 -2.59 6.89 -2.95
N THR A 52 -3.86 6.65 -3.25
CA THR A 52 -4.96 7.52 -2.80
C THR A 52 -5.95 6.77 -1.92
N PRO A 53 -5.53 6.01 -0.88
CA PRO A 53 -6.47 5.55 0.14
C PRO A 53 -6.96 6.80 0.88
N SER A 54 -8.09 7.30 0.40
CA SER A 54 -8.59 8.66 0.57
C SER A 54 -9.64 8.77 1.64
N ALA A 55 -9.72 7.78 2.53
CA ALA A 55 -10.75 7.74 3.52
C ALA A 55 -10.22 8.26 4.86
N PRO A 56 -10.81 9.33 5.40
CA PRO A 56 -10.57 9.73 6.78
C PRO A 56 -11.10 8.66 7.75
N PRO A 57 -10.43 8.46 8.89
CA PRO A 57 -9.39 9.33 9.44
C PRO A 57 -8.02 9.09 8.78
N PRO A 58 -7.17 10.14 8.67
CA PRO A 58 -5.82 10.05 8.12
C PRO A 58 -4.90 9.07 8.89
N GLN A 59 -5.39 8.52 9.99
CA GLN A 59 -4.82 7.51 10.89
C GLN A 59 -4.83 6.10 10.26
N ALA A 60 -5.74 5.86 9.30
CA ALA A 60 -5.84 4.59 8.56
C ALA A 60 -5.01 4.58 7.26
N ARG A 61 -4.18 5.61 7.02
CA ARG A 61 -3.34 5.71 5.81
C ARG A 61 -1.99 5.08 6.07
N ALA A 62 -1.90 3.75 6.08
CA ALA A 62 -0.60 3.10 5.98
C ALA A 62 -0.05 3.24 4.57
N PRO A 63 1.25 3.52 4.40
CA PRO A 63 1.89 3.48 3.10
C PRO A 63 1.81 2.05 2.55
N ALA A 64 1.26 1.90 1.35
CA ALA A 64 1.37 0.68 0.57
C ALA A 64 2.54 0.84 -0.40
N THR A 65 3.41 -0.16 -0.48
CA THR A 65 4.50 -0.20 -1.46
C THR A 65 4.26 -1.38 -2.37
N ASN A 66 4.16 -1.14 -3.67
CA ASN A 66 4.10 -2.20 -4.67
C ASN A 66 5.39 -2.21 -5.47
N LEU A 67 5.98 -3.40 -5.59
CA LEU A 67 7.11 -3.67 -6.45
C LEU A 67 6.60 -4.38 -7.69
N THR A 68 6.97 -3.85 -8.85
CA THR A 68 6.80 -4.55 -10.12
C THR A 68 8.12 -4.64 -10.85
N PHE A 69 8.35 -5.79 -11.47
CA PHE A 69 9.46 -5.94 -12.39
C PHE A 69 9.11 -6.88 -13.52
N GLY A 70 9.79 -6.73 -14.64
CA GLY A 70 9.52 -7.56 -15.79
C GLY A 70 10.41 -7.27 -16.99
N ARG A 71 10.09 -7.97 -18.06
CA ARG A 71 10.69 -7.81 -19.39
C ARG A 71 9.63 -7.95 -20.45
N GLY A 72 9.93 -7.44 -21.63
CA GLY A 72 9.02 -7.43 -22.77
C GLY A 72 8.15 -6.19 -22.71
N GLY A 73 6.97 -6.29 -23.30
CA GLY A 73 6.07 -5.16 -23.47
C GLY A 73 6.04 -4.67 -24.91
N THR A 74 5.33 -3.57 -25.11
CA THR A 74 5.13 -2.96 -26.41
C THR A 74 6.03 -1.74 -26.52
N ASP A 75 6.83 -1.66 -27.57
CA ASP A 75 7.67 -0.49 -27.81
C ASP A 75 6.86 0.71 -28.36
N GLY A 76 7.52 1.85 -28.55
CA GLY A 76 6.88 3.06 -29.08
C GLY A 76 6.42 2.95 -30.54
N LYS A 77 6.73 1.84 -31.23
CA LYS A 77 6.30 1.53 -32.60
C LYS A 77 5.17 0.50 -32.64
N GLY A 78 4.76 -0.03 -31.49
CA GLY A 78 3.71 -1.04 -31.39
C GLY A 78 4.21 -2.48 -31.45
N GLU A 79 5.53 -2.71 -31.55
CA GLU A 79 6.09 -4.06 -31.61
C GLU A 79 6.07 -4.71 -30.22
N VAL A 80 5.48 -5.90 -30.16
CA VAL A 80 5.30 -6.64 -28.90
C VAL A 80 6.43 -7.62 -28.71
N THR A 81 7.25 -7.36 -27.69
CA THR A 81 8.22 -8.35 -27.21
C THR A 81 7.59 -9.18 -26.11
N LYS A 82 7.49 -10.49 -26.33
CA LYS A 82 7.03 -11.42 -25.29
C LYS A 82 7.98 -11.37 -24.09
N GLY A 83 7.41 -11.32 -22.90
CA GLY A 83 8.20 -11.43 -21.68
C GLY A 83 7.35 -11.81 -20.48
N SER A 84 7.74 -11.32 -19.31
CA SER A 84 7.14 -11.69 -18.03
C SER A 84 7.01 -10.46 -17.15
N GLY A 85 5.98 -10.46 -16.29
CA GLY A 85 5.77 -9.46 -15.26
C GLY A 85 5.61 -10.14 -13.91
N TYR A 86 6.15 -9.50 -12.88
CA TYR A 86 5.95 -9.82 -11.48
C TYR A 86 5.36 -8.59 -10.79
N PHE A 87 4.41 -8.82 -9.89
CA PHE A 87 3.80 -7.81 -9.04
C PHE A 87 3.73 -8.37 -7.62
N GLU A 88 4.19 -7.57 -6.66
CA GLU A 88 4.07 -7.87 -5.24
C GLU A 88 3.80 -6.60 -4.43
N THR A 89 3.05 -6.74 -3.35
CA THR A 89 2.90 -5.70 -2.33
C THR A 89 3.85 -6.00 -1.17
N ILE A 90 4.61 -5.01 -0.72
CA ILE A 90 5.59 -5.16 0.36
C ILE A 90 4.93 -4.81 1.69
N ALA A 91 5.05 -5.71 2.67
CA ALA A 91 4.53 -5.51 4.01
C ALA A 91 5.27 -4.38 4.75
N GLY A 92 4.56 -3.72 5.67
CA GLY A 92 5.08 -2.59 6.44
C GLY A 92 4.76 -2.72 7.93
N GLY A 93 4.87 -1.62 8.66
CA GLY A 93 4.42 -1.53 10.04
C GLY A 93 2.98 -1.00 10.13
N SER A 94 2.22 -1.47 11.12
CA SER A 94 0.93 -0.83 11.47
C SER A 94 1.14 0.33 12.44
N GLY A 95 0.20 1.28 12.44
CA GLY A 95 0.14 2.31 13.47
C GLY A 95 -0.17 1.73 14.85
N ALA A 96 0.33 2.39 15.89
CA ALA A 96 -0.02 2.11 17.28
C ALA A 96 -1.36 2.75 17.65
N GLY A 97 -2.03 2.22 18.68
CA GLY A 97 -3.27 2.77 19.20
C GLY A 97 -3.18 3.22 20.65
N PRO A 98 -4.30 3.64 21.26
CA PRO A 98 -4.33 4.12 22.64
C PRO A 98 -3.84 3.07 23.66
N SER A 99 -4.13 1.79 23.40
CA SER A 99 -3.82 0.66 24.30
C SER A 99 -2.92 -0.42 23.70
N TRP A 100 -2.52 -0.32 22.43
CA TRP A 100 -1.70 -1.34 21.74
C TRP A 100 -0.52 -0.74 20.97
N ASP A 101 0.57 -1.51 20.87
CA ASP A 101 1.68 -1.22 19.96
C ASP A 101 1.33 -1.64 18.53
N GLY A 102 1.97 -1.01 17.55
CA GLY A 102 1.85 -1.38 16.15
C GLY A 102 2.52 -2.72 15.84
N GLN A 103 1.94 -3.48 14.93
CA GLN A 103 2.45 -4.76 14.48
C GLN A 103 3.49 -4.54 13.36
N SER A 104 4.64 -5.19 13.48
CA SER A 104 5.70 -5.15 12.47
C SER A 104 5.46 -6.15 11.34
N GLY A 105 5.86 -5.78 10.12
CA GLY A 105 5.89 -6.65 8.95
C GLY A 105 4.55 -7.22 8.52
N VAL A 106 3.49 -6.42 8.60
CA VAL A 106 2.15 -6.79 8.19
C VAL A 106 1.63 -5.92 7.05
N HIS A 107 0.82 -6.55 6.21
CA HIS A 107 -0.04 -5.87 5.27
C HIS A 107 -1.20 -5.23 6.03
N THR A 108 -1.44 -3.93 5.81
CA THR A 108 -2.45 -3.16 6.54
C THR A 108 -3.35 -2.37 5.60
N ASN A 109 -4.55 -2.05 6.06
CA ASN A 109 -5.52 -1.21 5.35
C ASN A 109 -5.85 -1.74 3.94
N VAL A 110 -5.34 -1.09 2.90
CA VAL A 110 -5.68 -1.35 1.49
C VAL A 110 -4.93 -2.53 0.87
N THR A 111 -3.93 -3.10 1.55
CA THR A 111 -3.24 -4.29 1.07
C THR A 111 -3.95 -5.55 1.56
N ASN A 112 -5.02 -5.97 0.88
CA ASN A 112 -5.72 -7.24 1.15
C ASN A 112 -5.01 -8.45 0.51
N THR A 113 -3.72 -8.56 0.75
CA THR A 113 -2.84 -9.56 0.13
C THR A 113 -1.88 -10.10 1.17
N ARG A 114 -1.39 -11.33 0.97
CA ARG A 114 -0.24 -11.86 1.71
C ARG A 114 1.03 -11.63 0.91
N ILE A 115 2.15 -11.52 1.61
CA ILE A 115 3.47 -11.51 0.97
C ILE A 115 3.67 -12.81 0.19
N THR A 116 4.34 -12.74 -0.95
CA THR A 116 4.70 -13.93 -1.72
C THR A 116 5.83 -14.66 -1.00
N ASP A 117 5.74 -15.99 -0.94
CA ASP A 117 6.82 -16.82 -0.41
C ASP A 117 8.13 -16.57 -1.17
N PRO A 118 9.27 -16.46 -0.49
CA PRO A 118 10.59 -16.20 -1.10
C PRO A 118 10.95 -17.07 -2.29
N GLU A 119 10.60 -18.35 -2.25
CA GLU A 119 10.97 -19.33 -3.27
C GLU A 119 10.25 -19.12 -4.61
N VAL A 120 9.06 -18.50 -4.58
CA VAL A 120 8.22 -18.30 -5.78
C VAL A 120 8.86 -17.34 -6.78
N PRO A 121 9.29 -16.12 -6.41
CA PRO A 121 9.95 -15.23 -7.35
C PRO A 121 11.28 -15.80 -7.85
N GLU A 122 12.08 -16.44 -6.99
CA GLU A 122 13.38 -17.04 -7.39
C GLU A 122 13.22 -18.19 -8.38
N LYS A 123 12.17 -19.02 -8.22
CA LYS A 123 11.88 -20.14 -9.12
C LYS A 123 11.36 -19.68 -10.48
N ARG A 124 10.60 -18.59 -10.52
CA ARG A 124 9.85 -18.15 -11.71
C ARG A 124 10.53 -17.03 -12.49
N TYR A 125 11.40 -16.26 -11.85
CA TYR A 125 12.01 -15.06 -12.43
C TYR A 125 13.52 -15.06 -12.21
N PRO A 126 14.30 -14.35 -13.04
CA PRO A 126 15.77 -14.30 -12.91
C PRO A 126 16.20 -13.37 -11.76
N VAL A 127 15.72 -13.63 -10.55
CA VAL A 127 15.97 -12.84 -9.34
C VAL A 127 16.45 -13.71 -8.18
N LEU A 128 17.13 -13.10 -7.22
CA LEU A 128 17.49 -13.70 -5.92
C LEU A 128 17.00 -12.78 -4.81
N LEU A 129 16.32 -13.31 -3.80
CA LEU A 129 15.93 -12.57 -2.61
C LEU A 129 17.09 -12.66 -1.61
N ARG A 130 17.88 -11.59 -1.54
CA ARG A 130 19.06 -11.52 -0.64
C ARG A 130 18.65 -11.34 0.81
N GLU A 131 17.61 -10.55 1.05
CA GLU A 131 17.11 -10.29 2.39
C GLU A 131 15.59 -10.19 2.39
N PHE A 132 14.98 -10.88 3.36
CA PHE A 132 13.61 -10.61 3.77
C PHE A 132 13.53 -10.60 5.29
N SER A 133 13.49 -9.40 5.86
CA SER A 133 13.59 -9.19 7.30
C SER A 133 12.71 -8.03 7.77
N ILE A 134 12.58 -7.89 9.09
CA ILE A 134 11.98 -6.69 9.70
C ILE A 134 13.03 -5.59 9.74
N ARG A 135 12.67 -4.40 9.24
CA ARG A 135 13.48 -3.18 9.31
C ARG A 135 13.40 -2.59 10.72
N ARG A 136 14.16 -3.19 11.65
CA ARG A 136 14.09 -2.86 13.08
C ARG A 136 14.32 -1.38 13.36
N GLY A 137 13.50 -0.81 14.24
CA GLY A 137 13.62 0.59 14.65
C GLY A 137 13.13 1.60 13.62
N SER A 138 12.39 1.16 12.60
CA SER A 138 11.77 2.07 11.63
C SER A 138 10.42 2.59 12.09
N GLY A 139 9.75 1.92 13.03
CA GLY A 139 8.45 2.35 13.54
C GLY A 139 8.52 3.62 14.39
N GLY A 140 7.48 4.45 14.32
CA GLY A 140 7.41 5.70 15.06
C GLY A 140 7.48 5.51 16.58
N GLN A 141 8.26 6.37 17.25
CA GLN A 141 8.43 6.31 18.70
C GLN A 141 7.24 6.96 19.44
N GLY A 142 6.92 6.49 20.63
CA GLY A 142 5.86 7.06 21.46
C GLY A 142 5.60 6.20 22.69
N ARG A 143 4.57 6.57 23.48
CA ARG A 143 4.12 5.74 24.62
C ARG A 143 3.79 4.31 24.17
N ARG A 144 3.24 4.19 22.97
CA ARG A 144 3.10 2.94 22.21
C ARG A 144 3.87 3.10 20.91
N ARG A 145 4.66 2.09 20.54
CA ARG A 145 5.53 2.16 19.36
C ARG A 145 4.75 1.76 18.11
N GLY A 146 4.99 2.44 17.00
CA GLY A 146 4.58 1.97 15.68
C GLY A 146 5.28 0.64 15.31
N GLY A 147 4.65 -0.12 14.42
CA GLY A 147 5.25 -1.33 13.87
C GLY A 147 6.44 -1.00 12.97
N ASP A 148 7.44 -1.87 12.97
CA ASP A 148 8.56 -1.78 12.04
C ASP A 148 8.16 -2.27 10.64
N GLY A 149 8.75 -1.67 9.61
CA GLY A 149 8.56 -2.09 8.22
C GLY A 149 9.33 -3.37 7.87
N CYS A 150 9.33 -3.73 6.59
CA CYS A 150 10.13 -4.85 6.08
C CYS A 150 11.27 -4.37 5.17
N ILE A 151 12.37 -5.13 5.16
CA ILE A 151 13.39 -5.08 4.13
C ILE A 151 13.10 -6.21 3.13
N ARG A 152 13.09 -5.87 1.85
CA ARG A 152 12.94 -6.81 0.73
C ARG A 152 14.03 -6.51 -0.29
N ASP A 153 15.19 -7.14 -0.15
CA ASP A 153 16.35 -6.94 -1.02
C ASP A 153 16.36 -7.98 -2.15
N ILE A 154 16.17 -7.52 -3.38
CA ILE A 154 16.04 -8.37 -4.56
C ILE A 154 17.15 -8.03 -5.55
N GLU A 155 18.00 -9.02 -5.82
CA GLU A 155 19.03 -8.94 -6.84
C GLU A 155 18.49 -9.44 -8.19
N PHE A 156 18.59 -8.60 -9.22
CA PHE A 156 18.25 -8.96 -10.59
C PHE A 156 19.44 -9.57 -11.31
N ARG A 157 19.34 -10.82 -11.77
CA ARG A 157 20.43 -11.52 -12.47
C ARG A 157 20.48 -11.25 -13.97
N ARG A 158 19.57 -10.42 -14.47
CA ARG A 158 19.45 -9.99 -15.87
C ARG A 158 18.88 -8.57 -15.92
N PRO A 159 19.12 -7.80 -16.99
CA PRO A 159 18.49 -6.49 -17.16
C PRO A 159 16.96 -6.61 -17.16
N MET A 160 16.30 -5.95 -16.20
CA MET A 160 14.84 -5.91 -16.02
C MET A 160 14.35 -4.46 -15.97
N GLN A 161 13.11 -4.22 -16.39
CA GLN A 161 12.42 -3.00 -16.07
C GLN A 161 11.81 -3.15 -14.68
N VAL A 162 12.07 -2.19 -13.79
CA VAL A 162 11.56 -2.17 -12.42
C VAL A 162 10.76 -0.90 -12.24
N SER A 163 9.59 -1.02 -11.61
CA SER A 163 8.76 0.11 -11.21
C SER A 163 8.28 -0.10 -9.78
N ILE A 164 8.43 0.96 -8.98
CA ILE A 164 8.00 1.00 -7.59
C ILE A 164 6.89 2.04 -7.49
N LEU A 165 5.73 1.59 -7.02
CA LEU A 165 4.61 2.45 -6.64
C LEU A 165 4.61 2.57 -5.13
N SER A 166 4.92 3.74 -4.60
CA SER A 166 5.06 3.98 -3.16
C SER A 166 4.88 5.45 -2.81
N GLU A 167 4.17 5.71 -1.72
CA GLU A 167 4.07 7.02 -1.09
C GLU A 167 5.11 7.23 0.03
N ARG A 168 5.15 8.45 0.60
CA ARG A 168 5.86 8.76 1.86
C ARG A 168 7.38 8.49 1.85
N ARG A 169 8.00 8.52 0.65
CA ARG A 169 9.45 8.36 0.48
C ARG A 169 10.26 9.52 1.07
N GLY A 170 9.72 10.74 1.01
CA GLY A 170 10.38 11.95 1.52
C GLY A 170 9.76 12.52 2.80
N ILE A 171 8.56 12.07 3.18
CA ILE A 171 7.83 12.53 4.37
C ILE A 171 7.31 11.30 5.09
N ALA A 172 7.84 11.04 6.28
CA ALA A 172 7.44 9.89 7.08
C ALA A 172 5.97 9.99 7.54
N PRO A 173 5.30 8.86 7.84
CA PRO A 173 4.04 8.88 8.56
C PRO A 173 4.17 9.65 9.88
N TYR A 174 3.22 10.56 10.15
CA TYR A 174 3.23 11.39 11.35
C TYR A 174 2.80 10.57 12.58
N GLY A 175 3.38 10.86 13.73
CA GLY A 175 2.90 10.36 15.01
C GLY A 175 1.71 11.18 15.55
N MET A 176 1.01 10.63 16.56
CA MET A 176 -0.12 11.29 17.21
C MET A 176 0.07 11.40 18.72
N ALA A 177 -0.57 12.38 19.34
CA ALA A 177 -0.56 12.58 20.80
C ALA A 177 0.85 12.58 21.42
N GLY A 178 1.81 13.23 20.74
CA GLY A 178 3.22 13.30 21.16
C GLY A 178 4.11 12.15 20.66
N GLY A 179 3.58 11.23 19.85
CA GLY A 179 4.39 10.25 19.12
C GLY A 179 5.21 10.89 18.00
N GLY A 180 6.40 10.35 17.76
CA GLY A 180 7.28 10.69 16.65
C GLY A 180 6.91 10.00 15.35
N GLU A 181 7.53 10.45 14.26
CA GLU A 181 7.34 9.90 12.91
C GLU A 181 7.99 8.53 12.72
N GLY A 182 7.48 7.73 11.77
CA GLY A 182 8.05 6.44 11.37
C GLY A 182 7.23 5.70 10.33
#